data_AF-E3PRK9-F1
#
_entry.id   AF-E3PRK9-F1
#
_cell.length_a   1.000
_cell.length_b   1.000
_cell.length_c   1.000
_cell.angle_alpha   90.00
_cell.angle_beta   90.00
_cell.angle_gamma   90.00
#
_symmetry.space_group_name_H-M   'P 1'
#
loop_
_entity.id
_entity.type
_entity.pdbx_description
1 polymer ?
#
loop_
_entity_poly.entity_id
_entity_poly.type
_entity_poly.pdbx_seq_one_letter_code
_entity_poly.pdbx_strand_id
1 'polypeptide(L)'
;MKNILYFVIGLLLIVFSNTILNDIDLIFFSYRPNLMLIYLVFISIYIGAEKASIIGLALGLIIDISVGKYFAYYGLLFISIGYLYGSLKEKVFKENIFTVILLVVIATIIDNLLISTIVGFRGIELGMFLLRIVEAVFINGIISAFLFYPLNIVLNKVEEQW
;
A
#
# COMPACT_ATOMS: atom_id res chain seq x y z
N MET A 1 14.07 16.28 7.32
CA MET A 1 12.77 16.86 6.94
C MET A 1 11.99 15.99 5.95
N LYS A 2 12.65 15.30 5.00
CA LYS A 2 11.99 14.38 4.04
C LYS A 2 11.01 13.36 4.64
N ASN A 3 11.31 12.78 5.80
CA ASN A 3 10.40 11.83 6.48
C ASN A 3 9.05 12.46 6.86
N ILE A 4 9.05 13.74 7.29
CA ILE A 4 7.83 14.47 7.65
C ILE A 4 6.99 14.70 6.38
N LEU A 5 7.63 15.02 5.26
CA LEU A 5 6.95 15.18 3.98
C LEU A 5 6.24 13.88 3.56
N TYR A 6 6.92 12.73 3.64
CA TYR A 6 6.29 11.43 3.36
C TYR A 6 5.10 11.17 4.29
N PHE A 7 5.26 11.41 5.59
CA PHE A 7 4.15 11.26 6.52
C PHE A 7 2.95 12.16 6.18
N VAL A 8 3.19 13.43 5.84
CA VAL A 8 2.13 14.38 5.45
C VAL A 8 1.45 13.98 4.15
N ILE A 9 2.21 13.53 3.13
CA ILE A 9 1.62 13.00 1.89
C ILE A 9 0.74 11.78 2.20
N GLY A 10 1.21 10.86 3.05
CA GLY A 10 0.43 9.72 3.51
C GLY A 10 -0.87 10.13 4.19
N LEU A 11 -0.85 11.16 5.07
CA LEU A 11 -2.07 11.69 5.69
C LEU A 11 -3.07 12.24 4.66
N LEU A 12 -2.60 13.04 3.70
CA LEU A 12 -3.45 13.57 2.63
C LEU A 12 -4.04 12.43 1.80
N LEU A 13 -3.27 11.38 1.55
CA LEU A 13 -3.70 10.22 0.79
C LEU A 13 -4.76 9.40 1.54
N ILE A 14 -4.67 9.29 2.87
CA ILE A 14 -5.74 8.69 3.71
C ILE A 14 -7.05 9.47 3.54
N VAL A 15 -7.00 10.80 3.64
CA VAL A 15 -8.20 11.66 3.48
C VAL A 15 -8.78 11.50 2.08
N PHE A 16 -7.93 11.56 1.05
CA PHE A 16 -8.33 11.37 -0.34
C PHE A 16 -8.98 9.99 -0.55
N SER A 17 -8.32 8.92 -0.09
CA SER A 17 -8.81 7.55 -0.22
C SER A 17 -10.16 7.37 0.48
N ASN A 18 -10.35 7.89 1.68
CA ASN A 18 -11.61 7.73 2.41
C ASN A 18 -12.74 8.63 1.91
N THR A 19 -12.45 9.69 1.16
CA THR A 19 -13.46 10.59 0.59
C THR A 19 -13.92 10.10 -0.79
N ILE A 20 -12.98 9.91 -1.72
CA ILE A 20 -13.32 9.66 -3.13
C ILE A 20 -13.55 8.18 -3.42
N LEU A 21 -12.75 7.27 -2.83
CA LEU A 21 -12.89 5.84 -3.14
C LEU A 21 -14.08 5.20 -2.43
N ASN A 22 -14.58 5.80 -1.35
CA ASN A 22 -15.75 5.25 -0.64
C ASN A 22 -17.02 5.30 -1.51
N ASP A 23 -17.10 6.26 -2.43
CA ASP A 23 -18.23 6.42 -3.35
C ASP A 23 -18.06 5.63 -4.67
N ILE A 24 -16.81 5.25 -5.02
CA ILE A 24 -16.47 4.55 -6.28
C ILE A 24 -16.67 3.02 -6.19
N ASP A 25 -16.72 2.47 -4.98
CA ASP A 25 -16.92 1.02 -4.70
C ASP A 25 -18.20 0.43 -5.30
N LEU A 26 -19.08 1.24 -5.91
CA LEU A 26 -20.39 0.82 -6.40
C LEU A 26 -20.53 0.68 -7.92
N ILE A 27 -19.58 1.16 -8.74
CA ILE A 27 -19.86 1.35 -10.19
C ILE A 27 -19.18 0.33 -11.12
N PHE A 28 -17.96 -0.15 -10.83
CA PHE A 28 -17.20 -0.96 -11.82
C PHE A 28 -16.49 -2.21 -11.27
N PHE A 29 -16.13 -2.27 -10.00
CA PHE A 29 -15.35 -3.39 -9.43
C PHE A 29 -15.80 -3.73 -8.01
N SER A 30 -15.75 -5.01 -7.66
CA SER A 30 -16.01 -5.53 -6.31
C SER A 30 -14.85 -5.27 -5.32
N TYR A 31 -13.73 -4.74 -5.81
CA TYR A 31 -12.52 -4.49 -5.03
C TYR A 31 -12.12 -3.01 -5.05
N ARG A 32 -11.99 -2.44 -3.85
CA ARG A 32 -11.48 -1.09 -3.62
C ARG A 32 -9.96 -1.04 -3.77
N PRO A 33 -9.40 -0.18 -4.65
CA PRO A 33 -7.96 0.02 -4.73
C PRO A 33 -7.33 0.43 -3.40
N ASN A 34 -6.20 -0.18 -3.05
CA ASN A 34 -5.46 0.16 -1.84
C ASN A 34 -4.33 1.16 -2.16
N LEU A 35 -4.67 2.43 -2.38
CA LEU A 35 -3.69 3.47 -2.73
C LEU A 35 -2.64 3.68 -1.63
N MET A 36 -3.00 3.48 -0.36
CA MET A 36 -2.07 3.59 0.76
C MET A 36 -1.01 2.49 0.73
N LEU A 37 -1.39 1.25 0.40
CA LEU A 37 -0.45 0.15 0.21
C LEU A 37 0.52 0.45 -0.94
N ILE A 38 -0.01 0.88 -2.09
CA ILE A 38 0.82 1.27 -3.25
C ILE A 38 1.80 2.35 -2.83
N TYR A 39 1.32 3.45 -2.25
CA TYR A 39 2.14 4.54 -1.75
C TYR A 39 3.25 4.05 -0.82
N LEU A 40 2.92 3.17 0.13
CA LEU A 40 3.87 2.65 1.10
C LEU A 40 4.97 1.81 0.42
N VAL A 41 4.62 0.96 -0.54
CA VAL A 41 5.61 0.19 -1.33
C VAL A 41 6.61 1.13 -2.00
N PHE A 42 6.11 2.18 -2.64
CA PHE A 42 6.95 3.18 -3.30
C PHE A 42 7.88 3.87 -2.31
N ILE A 43 7.40 4.43 -1.20
CA ILE A 43 8.32 5.14 -0.29
C ILE A 43 9.31 4.20 0.40
N SER A 44 8.92 2.95 0.65
CA SER A 44 9.74 1.99 1.39
C SER A 44 11.07 1.73 0.70
N ILE A 45 11.05 1.53 -0.61
CA ILE A 45 12.25 1.29 -1.42
C ILE A 45 13.12 2.56 -1.63
N TYR A 46 12.73 3.72 -1.10
CA TYR A 46 13.54 4.96 -1.11
C TYR A 46 14.06 5.32 0.28
N ILE A 47 13.25 5.21 1.33
CA ILE A 47 13.65 5.74 2.65
C ILE A 47 14.28 4.69 3.57
N GLY A 48 14.20 3.41 3.21
CA GLY A 48 14.79 2.30 3.95
C GLY A 48 13.90 1.77 5.08
N ALA A 49 14.28 0.59 5.59
CA ALA A 49 13.43 -0.23 6.48
C ALA A 49 12.95 0.50 7.73
N GLU A 50 13.86 1.09 8.50
CA GLU A 50 13.53 1.73 9.79
C GLU A 50 12.51 2.88 9.62
N LYS A 51 12.80 3.81 8.71
CA LYS A 51 11.96 5.00 8.47
C LYS A 51 10.62 4.62 7.86
N ALA A 52 10.62 3.70 6.90
CA ALA A 52 9.39 3.21 6.27
C ALA A 52 8.50 2.46 7.26
N SER A 53 9.08 1.67 8.17
CA SER A 53 8.36 0.96 9.22
C SER A 53 7.68 1.93 10.19
N ILE A 54 8.40 2.95 10.65
CA ILE A 54 7.85 3.96 11.58
C ILE A 54 6.70 4.74 10.93
N ILE A 55 6.91 5.24 9.70
CA ILE A 55 5.88 5.98 8.96
C ILE A 55 4.69 5.07 8.66
N GLY A 56 4.94 3.84 8.19
CA GLY A 56 3.92 2.85 7.88
C GLY A 56 3.08 2.50 9.10
N LEU A 57 3.70 2.21 10.24
CA LEU A 57 2.99 1.93 11.48
C LEU A 57 2.10 3.10 11.90
N ALA A 58 2.64 4.32 11.90
CA ALA A 58 1.89 5.50 12.30
C ALA A 58 0.68 5.75 11.38
N LEU A 59 0.87 5.71 10.06
CA LEU A 59 -0.22 5.87 9.09
C LEU A 59 -1.24 4.71 9.19
N GLY A 60 -0.77 3.49 9.37
CA GLY A 60 -1.63 2.31 9.50
C GLY A 60 -2.53 2.40 10.73
N LEU A 61 -1.99 2.77 11.89
CA LEU A 61 -2.77 2.97 13.10
C LEU A 61 -3.80 4.11 12.95
N ILE A 62 -3.46 5.17 12.23
CA ILE A 62 -4.42 6.26 11.94
C ILE A 62 -5.59 5.73 11.11
N ILE A 63 -5.34 4.88 10.10
CA ILE A 63 -6.41 4.26 9.31
C ILE A 63 -7.26 3.33 10.20
N ASP A 64 -6.63 2.49 11.02
CA ASP A 64 -7.32 1.55 11.91
C ASP A 64 -8.27 2.30 12.87
N ILE A 65 -7.83 3.42 13.45
CA ILE A 65 -8.64 4.26 14.35
C ILE A 65 -9.75 4.99 13.60
N SER A 66 -9.48 5.46 12.38
CA SER A 66 -10.44 6.26 11.61
C SER A 66 -11.61 5.44 11.06
N VAL A 67 -11.35 4.19 10.63
CA VAL A 67 -12.36 3.32 9.99
C VAL A 67 -12.98 2.34 10.99
N GLY A 68 -12.26 1.97 12.05
CA GLY A 68 -12.78 1.22 13.21
C GLY A 68 -13.21 -0.23 12.95
N LYS A 69 -12.88 -0.81 11.78
CA LYS A 69 -13.39 -2.14 11.39
C LYS A 69 -12.59 -3.30 12.00
N TYR A 70 -11.26 -3.23 11.95
CA TYR A 70 -10.35 -4.22 12.54
C TYR A 70 -9.19 -3.49 13.21
N PHE A 71 -8.99 -3.70 14.50
CA PHE A 71 -7.93 -3.02 15.24
C PHE A 71 -6.54 -3.57 14.84
N ALA A 72 -5.58 -2.67 14.65
CA ALA A 72 -4.16 -2.95 14.33
C ALA A 72 -3.88 -3.66 13.00
N TYR A 73 -4.88 -3.83 12.12
CA TYR A 73 -4.70 -4.50 10.83
C TYR A 73 -3.76 -3.73 9.90
N TYR A 74 -4.06 -2.46 9.61
CA TYR A 74 -3.22 -1.63 8.76
C TYR A 74 -1.88 -1.33 9.43
N GLY A 75 -1.86 -1.16 10.76
CA GLY A 75 -0.61 -1.02 11.52
C GLY A 75 0.35 -2.18 11.29
N LEU A 76 -0.12 -3.43 11.41
CA LEU A 76 0.68 -4.64 11.19
C LEU A 76 1.08 -4.83 9.72
N LEU A 77 0.16 -4.58 8.79
CA LEU A 77 0.46 -4.67 7.36
C LEU A 77 1.56 -3.68 6.97
N PHE A 78 1.41 -2.42 7.37
CA PHE A 78 2.29 -1.36 6.91
C PHE A 78 3.66 -1.38 7.56
N ILE A 79 3.77 -1.76 8.83
CA ILE A 79 5.09 -1.98 9.43
C ILE A 79 5.83 -3.13 8.73
N SER A 80 5.11 -4.21 8.38
CA SER A 80 5.68 -5.38 7.71
C SER A 80 6.17 -5.02 6.30
N ILE A 81 5.34 -4.35 5.50
CA ILE A 81 5.72 -3.89 4.15
C ILE A 81 6.86 -2.88 4.21
N GLY A 82 6.79 -1.92 5.14
CA GLY A 82 7.85 -0.92 5.37
C GLY A 82 9.20 -1.57 5.66
N TYR A 83 9.22 -2.55 6.56
CA TYR A 83 10.44 -3.27 6.92
C TYR A 83 10.95 -4.13 5.76
N LEU A 84 10.08 -4.97 5.17
CA LEU A 84 10.47 -5.91 4.12
C LEU A 84 11.00 -5.18 2.89
N TYR A 85 10.25 -4.20 2.37
CA TYR A 85 10.64 -3.51 1.14
C TYR A 85 11.67 -2.42 1.37
N GLY A 86 11.66 -1.78 2.55
CA GLY A 86 12.74 -0.87 2.92
C GLY A 86 14.08 -1.58 3.10
N SER A 87 14.09 -2.86 3.47
CA SER A 87 15.31 -3.69 3.50
C SER A 87 15.85 -4.04 2.11
N LEU A 88 15.03 -3.84 1.08
CA LEU A 88 15.37 -4.06 -0.31
C LEU A 88 15.83 -2.79 -1.03
N LYS A 89 15.84 -1.62 -0.36
CA LYS A 89 16.19 -0.32 -0.96
C LYS A 89 17.40 -0.37 -1.90
N GLU A 90 18.51 -0.94 -1.43
CA GLU A 90 19.77 -1.01 -2.19
C GLU A 90 19.88 -2.27 -3.07
N LYS A 91 18.87 -3.15 -3.05
CA LYS A 91 18.87 -4.47 -3.71
C LYS A 91 17.92 -4.55 -4.90
N VAL A 92 17.08 -3.53 -5.11
CA VAL A 92 16.04 -3.51 -6.14
C VAL A 92 16.20 -2.33 -7.08
N PHE A 93 15.93 -2.57 -8.36
CA PHE A 93 15.91 -1.52 -9.38
C PHE A 93 14.62 -0.70 -9.27
N LYS A 94 14.63 0.30 -8.37
CA LYS A 94 13.47 1.19 -8.14
C LYS A 94 13.08 2.03 -9.36
N GLU A 95 13.97 2.17 -10.35
CA GLU A 95 13.70 2.80 -11.65
C GLU A 95 13.00 1.87 -12.66
N ASN A 96 12.92 0.57 -12.38
CA ASN A 96 12.23 -0.38 -13.24
C ASN A 96 10.77 -0.52 -12.81
N ILE A 97 9.86 -0.12 -13.70
CA ILE A 97 8.42 -0.23 -13.50
C ILE A 97 7.97 -1.65 -13.13
N PHE A 98 8.56 -2.68 -13.75
CA PHE A 98 8.19 -4.07 -13.47
C PHE A 98 8.57 -4.50 -12.06
N THR A 99 9.69 -4.00 -11.53
CA THR A 99 10.10 -4.26 -10.15
C THR A 99 9.09 -3.70 -9.18
N VAL A 100 8.64 -2.45 -9.39
CA VAL A 100 7.67 -1.82 -8.49
C VAL A 100 6.28 -2.48 -8.59
N ILE A 101 5.81 -2.80 -9.80
CA ILE A 101 4.56 -3.55 -9.99
C ILE A 101 4.63 -4.89 -9.25
N LEU A 102 5.72 -5.64 -9.38
CA LEU A 102 5.89 -6.93 -8.71
C LEU A 102 5.81 -6.79 -7.18
N LEU A 103 6.46 -5.78 -6.61
CA LEU A 103 6.39 -5.50 -5.17
C LEU A 103 4.96 -5.16 -4.74
N VAL A 104 4.22 -4.35 -5.51
CA VAL A 104 2.82 -4.03 -5.21
C VAL A 104 1.93 -5.28 -5.29
N VAL A 105 2.15 -6.15 -6.28
CA VAL A 105 1.41 -7.41 -6.42
C VAL A 105 1.64 -8.31 -5.21
N ILE A 106 2.89 -8.50 -4.78
CA ILE A 106 3.22 -9.31 -3.61
C ILE A 106 2.59 -8.70 -2.34
N ALA A 107 2.70 -7.40 -2.16
CA ALA A 107 2.08 -6.70 -1.03
C ALA A 107 0.56 -6.86 -1.02
N THR A 108 -0.09 -6.80 -2.19
CA THR A 108 -1.54 -6.97 -2.33
C THR A 108 -1.98 -8.39 -1.98
N ILE A 109 -1.18 -9.40 -2.33
CA ILE A 109 -1.46 -10.79 -1.92
C ILE A 109 -1.35 -10.92 -0.39
N ILE A 110 -0.30 -10.36 0.22
CA ILE A 110 -0.11 -10.34 1.68
C ILE A 110 -1.30 -9.66 2.37
N ASP A 111 -1.72 -8.50 1.86
CA ASP A 111 -2.88 -7.75 2.34
C ASP A 111 -4.15 -8.61 2.37
N ASN A 112 -4.47 -9.26 1.25
CA ASN A 112 -5.66 -10.09 1.11
C ASN A 112 -5.61 -11.38 1.95
N LEU A 113 -4.43 -11.98 2.13
CA LEU A 113 -4.24 -13.14 3.01
C LEU A 113 -4.37 -12.76 4.50
N LEU A 114 -3.83 -11.61 4.88
CA LEU A 114 -3.89 -11.11 6.25
C LEU A 114 -5.33 -10.82 6.65
N ILE A 115 -6.09 -10.10 5.82
CA ILE A 115 -7.49 -9.79 6.11
C ILE A 115 -8.37 -11.04 6.14
N SER A 116 -8.13 -12.03 5.27
CA SER A 116 -8.89 -13.29 5.31
C SER A 116 -8.68 -14.06 6.60
N THR A 117 -7.48 -13.98 7.18
CA THR A 117 -7.18 -14.61 8.47
C THR A 117 -7.95 -13.93 9.61
N ILE A 118 -8.07 -12.60 9.57
CA ILE A 118 -8.79 -11.81 10.59
C ILE A 118 -10.30 -12.01 10.51
N VAL A 119 -10.88 -11.99 9.31
CA VAL A 119 -12.33 -12.15 9.09
C VAL A 119 -12.77 -13.60 9.33
N GLY A 120 -11.83 -14.54 9.21
CA GLY A 120 -12.08 -15.97 9.21
C GLY A 120 -12.71 -16.40 7.88
N PHE A 121 -12.46 -17.66 7.48
CA PHE A 121 -13.06 -18.29 6.30
C PHE A 121 -14.57 -18.59 6.49
N ARG A 122 -15.35 -17.64 7.01
CA ARG A 122 -16.78 -17.82 7.29
C ARG A 122 -17.55 -17.97 5.97
N GLY A 123 -17.66 -19.21 5.50
CA GLY A 123 -18.52 -19.59 4.37
C GLY A 123 -18.10 -19.04 2.99
N ILE A 124 -16.92 -18.41 2.87
CA ILE A 124 -16.42 -17.98 1.56
C ILE A 124 -15.87 -19.20 0.85
N GLU A 125 -16.46 -19.55 -0.29
CA GLU A 125 -15.93 -20.59 -1.17
C GLU A 125 -14.52 -20.21 -1.63
N LEU A 126 -13.61 -21.19 -1.63
CA LEU A 126 -12.21 -21.00 -2.02
C LEU A 126 -12.07 -20.32 -3.39
N GLY A 127 -12.97 -20.64 -4.33
CA GLY A 127 -13.02 -20.01 -5.66
C GLY A 127 -13.27 -18.50 -5.61
N MET A 128 -14.25 -18.05 -4.82
CA MET A 128 -14.54 -16.61 -4.66
C MET A 128 -13.39 -15.86 -3.98
N PHE A 129 -12.73 -16.51 -3.01
CA PHE A 129 -11.55 -15.95 -2.37
C PHE A 129 -10.40 -15.72 -3.37
N LEU A 130 -10.11 -16.72 -4.20
CA LEU A 130 -9.06 -16.61 -5.22
C LEU A 130 -9.39 -15.55 -6.28
N LEU A 131 -10.65 -15.48 -6.75
CA LEU A 131 -11.09 -14.44 -7.68
C LEU A 131 -10.88 -13.04 -7.11
N ARG A 132 -11.21 -12.82 -5.83
CA ARG A 132 -10.99 -11.54 -5.16
C ARG A 132 -9.50 -11.17 -5.09
N ILE A 133 -8.61 -12.13 -4.83
CA ILE A 133 -7.16 -11.87 -4.86
C ILE A 133 -6.72 -11.48 -6.28
N VAL A 134 -7.20 -12.19 -7.30
CA VAL A 134 -6.85 -11.90 -8.69
C VAL A 134 -7.32 -10.49 -9.09
N GLU A 135 -8.57 -10.12 -8.77
CA GLU A 135 -9.09 -8.77 -8.99
C GLU A 135 -8.24 -7.71 -8.29
N ALA A 136 -7.91 -7.93 -7.01
CA ALA A 136 -7.09 -7.01 -6.23
C ALA A 136 -5.70 -6.80 -6.84
N VAL A 137 -5.04 -7.89 -7.22
CA VAL A 137 -3.73 -7.89 -7.86
C VAL A 137 -3.76 -7.15 -9.20
N PHE A 138 -4.77 -7.40 -10.03
CA PHE A 138 -4.93 -6.71 -11.31
C PHE A 138 -5.12 -5.20 -11.12
N ILE A 139 -6.04 -4.80 -10.24
CA ILE A 139 -6.40 -3.40 -10.02
C ILE A 139 -5.22 -2.62 -9.43
N ASN A 140 -4.64 -3.10 -8.33
CA ASN A 140 -3.50 -2.42 -7.70
C ASN A 140 -2.26 -2.45 -8.61
N GLY A 141 -2.07 -3.53 -9.39
CA GLY A 141 -1.01 -3.62 -10.40
C GLY A 141 -1.13 -2.53 -11.46
N ILE A 142 -2.30 -2.40 -12.10
CA ILE A 142 -2.57 -1.36 -13.11
C ILE A 142 -2.40 0.04 -12.53
N ILE A 143 -2.96 0.29 -11.35
CA ILE A 143 -2.85 1.61 -10.69
C ILE A 143 -1.39 1.92 -10.34
N SER A 144 -0.63 0.94 -9.85
CA SER A 144 0.80 1.14 -9.58
C SER A 144 1.60 1.45 -10.84
N ALA A 145 1.27 0.81 -11.97
CA ALA A 145 1.88 1.11 -13.26
C ALA A 145 1.57 2.54 -13.72
N PHE A 146 0.31 2.98 -13.57
CA PHE A 146 -0.11 4.34 -13.88
C PHE A 146 0.58 5.38 -12.97
N LEU A 147 0.69 5.10 -11.67
CA LEU A 147 1.32 5.99 -10.70
C LEU A 147 2.86 5.95 -10.71
N PHE A 148 3.47 5.01 -11.44
CA PHE A 148 4.92 4.80 -11.43
C PHE A 148 5.71 6.06 -11.79
N TYR A 149 5.46 6.62 -12.98
CA TYR A 149 6.18 7.80 -13.45
C TYR A 149 6.02 9.03 -12.54
N PRO A 150 4.80 9.46 -12.17
CA PRO A 150 4.65 10.64 -11.32
C PRO A 150 5.27 10.44 -9.93
N LEU A 151 5.11 9.26 -9.32
CA LEU A 151 5.72 8.98 -8.03
C LEU A 151 7.24 8.94 -8.11
N ASN A 152 7.81 8.26 -9.10
CA ASN A 152 9.27 8.18 -9.24
C ASN A 152 9.91 9.57 -9.44
N ILE A 153 9.28 10.46 -10.22
CA ILE A 153 9.75 11.85 -10.38
C ILE A 153 9.72 12.60 -9.05
N VAL A 154 8.62 12.53 -8.30
CA VAL A 154 8.49 13.23 -7.01
C VAL A 154 9.50 12.68 -6.00
N LEU A 155 9.63 11.36 -5.90
CA LEU A 155 10.52 10.71 -4.94
C LEU A 155 11.99 10.99 -5.23
N ASN A 156 12.42 10.94 -6.49
CA ASN A 156 13.81 11.28 -6.86
C ASN A 156 14.12 12.75 -6.53
N LYS A 157 13.21 13.69 -6.85
CA LYS A 157 13.41 15.10 -6.48
C LYS A 157 13.54 15.30 -4.98
N VAL A 158 12.77 14.58 -4.17
CA VAL A 158 12.86 14.65 -2.70
C VAL A 158 14.17 14.04 -2.19
N GLU A 159 14.70 13.00 -2.84
CA GLU A 159 16.03 12.46 -2.50
C GLU A 159 17.19 13.37 -2.94
N GLU A 160 17.08 14.05 -4.09
CA GLU A 160 18.12 14.97 -4.57
C GLU A 160 18.24 16.24 -3.72
N GLN A 161 17.12 16.74 -3.20
CA GLN A 161 17.09 17.97 -2.40
C GLN A 161 17.52 17.77 -0.93
N TRP A 162 17.62 16.53 -0.44
CA TRP A 162 17.79 16.21 0.99
C TRP A 162 18.63 14.96 1.28
#